data_AF-E0WHD6-F1
#
_entry.id   AF-E0WHD6-F1
#
_cell.length_a   1.000
_cell.length_b   1.000
_cell.length_c   1.000
_cell.angle_alpha   90.00
_cell.angle_beta   90.00
_cell.angle_gamma   90.00
#
_symmetry.space_group_name_H-M   'P 1'
#
loop_
_entity.id
_entity.type
_entity.pdbx_description
1 polymer ?
#
loop_
_entity_poly.entity_id
_entity_poly.type
_entity_poly.pdbx_seq_one_letter_code
_entity_poly.pdbx_strand_id
1 'polypeptide(L)'
;LLLLSHYLEALKFQSNISKAIAIFGAKTPHPQTIVVGGITSVADMLNPQRLNDFIFIMKEAKGFIDRAYLPDMKLLATAYKEEIKTGSGRSNGNFLSAGGYAFDQENLLFESGVIYDHDFENVKEFGEHKITEEV
;
A
#
# COMPACT_ATOMS: atom_id res chain seq x y z
N LEU A 1 -0.40 -26.87 2.68
CA LEU A 1 -1.63 -26.39 3.36
C LEU A 1 -1.46 -25.05 4.08
N LEU A 2 -0.27 -24.66 4.57
CA LEU A 2 -0.03 -23.39 5.27
C LEU A 2 -0.44 -22.13 4.46
N LEU A 3 0.16 -21.93 3.28
CA LEU A 3 -0.13 -20.77 2.41
C LEU A 3 -1.61 -20.67 2.03
N LEU A 4 -2.26 -21.80 1.76
CA LEU A 4 -3.70 -21.84 1.45
C LEU A 4 -4.54 -21.42 2.66
N SER A 5 -4.13 -21.82 3.87
CA SER A 5 -4.81 -21.40 5.10
C SER A 5 -4.69 -19.89 5.31
N HIS A 6 -3.49 -19.33 5.19
CA HIS A 6 -3.28 -17.88 5.30
C HIS A 6 -3.99 -17.10 4.19
N TYR A 7 -4.12 -17.66 2.98
CA TYR A 7 -4.93 -17.07 1.90
C TYR A 7 -6.41 -16.92 2.30
N LEU A 8 -7.01 -17.99 2.84
CA LEU A 8 -8.41 -17.94 3.30
C LEU A 8 -8.58 -16.99 4.50
N GLU A 9 -7.58 -16.92 5.38
CA GLU A 9 -7.58 -15.96 6.47
C GLU A 9 -7.48 -14.51 5.97
N ALA A 10 -6.59 -14.23 5.00
CA ALA A 10 -6.47 -12.93 4.36
C ALA A 10 -7.79 -12.50 3.70
N LEU A 11 -8.49 -13.43 3.03
CA LEU A 11 -9.79 -13.18 2.40
C LEU A 11 -10.87 -12.77 3.41
N LYS A 12 -10.82 -13.32 4.64
CA LYS A 12 -11.68 -12.89 5.74
C LYS A 12 -11.21 -11.55 6.32
N PHE A 13 -9.90 -11.39 6.46
CA PHE A 13 -9.28 -10.23 7.11
C PHE A 13 -9.48 -8.92 6.34
N GLN A 14 -9.49 -8.94 5.01
CA GLN A 14 -9.78 -7.74 4.19
C GLN A 14 -11.12 -7.06 4.53
N SER A 15 -12.12 -7.84 4.98
CA SER A 15 -13.42 -7.30 5.42
C SER A 15 -13.30 -6.51 6.72
N ASN A 16 -12.34 -6.87 7.59
CA ASN A 16 -12.08 -6.11 8.81
C ASN A 16 -11.34 -4.80 8.50
N ILE A 17 -10.34 -4.81 7.62
CA ILE A 17 -9.68 -3.57 7.15
C ILE A 17 -10.69 -2.61 6.53
N SER A 18 -11.66 -3.14 5.80
CA SER A 18 -12.75 -2.37 5.21
C SER A 18 -13.55 -1.57 6.25
N LYS A 19 -13.72 -2.11 7.47
CA LYS A 19 -14.37 -1.38 8.58
C LYS A 19 -13.53 -0.17 9.01
N ALA A 20 -12.21 -0.29 9.05
CA ALA A 20 -11.33 0.84 9.39
C ALA A 20 -11.49 2.00 8.40
N ILE A 21 -11.61 1.70 7.10
CA ILE A 21 -11.93 2.71 6.08
C ILE A 21 -13.31 3.31 6.35
N ALA A 22 -14.32 2.49 6.66
CA ALA A 22 -15.69 2.98 6.88
C ALA A 22 -15.84 3.90 8.10
N ILE A 23 -14.99 3.77 9.14
CA ILE A 23 -15.03 4.64 10.34
C ILE A 23 -14.91 6.13 9.95
N PHE A 24 -14.04 6.46 9.00
CA PHE A 24 -13.83 7.83 8.49
C PHE A 24 -14.35 8.04 7.06
N GLY A 25 -14.63 6.97 6.33
CA GLY A 25 -15.08 6.98 4.94
C GLY A 25 -16.59 6.80 4.75
N ALA A 26 -17.33 6.54 5.84
CA ALA A 26 -18.73 6.10 5.92
C ALA A 26 -19.02 4.74 5.27
N LYS A 27 -18.40 4.41 4.13
CA LYS A 27 -18.52 3.12 3.45
C LYS A 27 -17.23 2.75 2.72
N THR A 28 -17.13 1.48 2.36
CA THR A 28 -16.13 0.98 1.42
C THR A 28 -16.72 -0.20 0.63
N PRO A 29 -16.47 -0.33 -0.69
CA PRO A 29 -15.69 0.59 -1.54
C PRO A 29 -16.37 1.96 -1.75
N HIS A 30 -15.60 2.93 -2.26
CA HIS A 30 -15.99 4.32 -2.56
C HIS A 30 -16.41 5.18 -1.35
N PRO A 31 -15.46 5.56 -0.47
CA PRO A 31 -15.75 6.48 0.63
C PRO A 31 -16.32 7.82 0.10
N GLN A 32 -17.23 8.42 0.86
CA GLN A 32 -17.98 9.64 0.44
C GLN A 32 -17.65 10.86 1.31
N THR A 33 -16.65 10.75 2.17
CA THR A 33 -16.30 11.80 3.12
C THR A 33 -15.27 12.78 2.59
N ILE A 34 -14.58 12.44 1.50
CA ILE A 34 -13.60 13.31 0.84
C ILE A 34 -14.36 14.39 0.07
N VAL A 35 -14.04 15.65 0.34
CA VAL A 35 -14.61 16.82 -0.32
C VAL A 35 -13.49 17.78 -0.70
N VAL A 36 -13.77 18.70 -1.62
CA VAL A 36 -12.82 19.78 -1.94
C VAL A 36 -12.55 20.58 -0.66
N GLY A 37 -11.28 20.67 -0.28
CA GLY A 37 -10.86 21.34 0.95
C GLY A 37 -10.68 20.44 2.18
N GLY A 38 -10.99 19.14 2.12
CA GLY A 38 -10.68 18.20 3.21
C GLY A 38 -11.62 17.00 3.32
N ILE A 39 -12.06 16.72 4.54
CA ILE A 39 -12.90 15.57 4.89
C ILE A 39 -14.09 16.00 5.76
N THR A 40 -15.25 15.39 5.56
CA THR A 40 -16.49 15.71 6.31
C THR A 40 -16.59 15.00 7.66
N SER A 41 -15.82 13.94 7.90
CA SER A 41 -15.89 13.09 9.11
C SER A 41 -15.07 13.61 10.30
N VAL A 42 -14.94 14.93 10.46
CA VAL A 42 -14.10 15.53 11.52
C VAL A 42 -14.58 15.14 12.92
N ALA A 43 -15.90 15.14 13.16
CA ALA A 43 -16.46 14.74 14.43
C ALA A 43 -16.10 13.29 14.81
N ASP A 44 -16.02 12.40 13.82
CA ASP A 44 -15.64 11.01 14.03
C ASP A 44 -14.14 10.86 14.31
N MET A 45 -13.30 11.68 13.67
CA MET A 45 -11.85 11.71 13.92
C MET A 45 -11.50 12.23 15.32
N LEU A 46 -12.28 13.18 15.84
CA LEU A 46 -12.09 13.73 17.19
C LEU A 46 -12.71 12.84 18.28
N ASN A 47 -13.49 11.82 17.91
CA ASN A 47 -14.09 10.89 18.86
C ASN A 47 -13.06 9.81 19.29
N PRO A 48 -12.68 9.76 20.59
CA PRO A 48 -11.67 8.81 21.05
C PRO A 48 -12.05 7.34 20.86
N GLN A 49 -13.34 7.01 20.93
CA GLN A 49 -13.81 5.64 20.72
C GLN A 49 -13.57 5.21 19.27
N ARG A 50 -13.98 6.04 18.30
CA ARG A 50 -13.79 5.73 16.87
C ARG A 50 -12.32 5.66 16.48
N LEU A 51 -11.49 6.54 17.05
CA LEU A 51 -10.05 6.48 16.87
C LEU A 51 -9.45 5.19 17.43
N ASN A 52 -9.89 4.75 18.61
CA ASN A 52 -9.46 3.48 19.19
C ASN A 52 -9.91 2.27 18.35
N ASP A 53 -11.14 2.28 17.84
CA ASP A 53 -11.64 1.22 16.95
C ASP A 53 -10.77 1.11 15.68
N PHE A 54 -10.43 2.24 15.08
CA PHE A 54 -9.52 2.30 13.93
C PHE A 54 -8.12 1.73 14.29
N ILE A 55 -7.51 2.22 15.37
CA ILE A 55 -6.17 1.79 15.81
C ILE A 55 -6.16 0.29 16.11
N PHE A 56 -7.23 -0.24 16.71
CA PHE A 56 -7.34 -1.66 17.02
C PHE A 56 -7.29 -2.51 15.74
N ILE A 57 -8.09 -2.17 14.72
CA ILE A 57 -8.09 -2.86 13.43
C ILE A 57 -6.71 -2.77 12.76
N MET A 58 -6.05 -1.60 12.83
CA MET A 58 -4.70 -1.42 12.27
C MET A 58 -3.66 -2.28 12.98
N LYS A 59 -3.76 -2.46 14.31
CA LYS A 59 -2.88 -3.36 15.07
C LYS A 59 -3.12 -4.82 14.70
N GLU A 60 -4.37 -5.23 14.51
CA GLU A 60 -4.68 -6.58 14.01
C GLU A 60 -4.09 -6.79 12.61
N ALA A 61 -4.21 -5.81 11.71
CA ALA A 61 -3.64 -5.85 10.36
C ALA A 61 -2.14 -6.00 10.37
N LYS A 62 -1.46 -5.18 11.18
CA LYS A 62 -0.03 -5.29 11.38
C LYS A 62 0.35 -6.67 11.94
N GLY A 63 -0.40 -7.16 12.91
CA GLY A 63 -0.18 -8.49 13.49
C GLY A 63 -0.29 -9.63 12.47
N PHE A 64 -1.25 -9.56 11.55
CA PHE A 64 -1.38 -10.53 10.45
C PHE A 64 -0.21 -10.40 9.47
N ILE A 65 0.17 -9.17 9.09
CA ILE A 65 1.29 -8.94 8.17
C ILE A 65 2.60 -9.50 8.75
N ASP A 66 2.89 -9.18 10.01
CA ASP A 66 4.15 -9.54 10.66
C ASP A 66 4.25 -11.06 10.88
N ARG A 67 3.13 -11.74 11.18
CA ARG A 67 3.13 -13.17 11.57
C ARG A 67 2.78 -14.15 10.46
N ALA A 68 2.05 -13.74 9.43
CA ALA A 68 1.62 -14.60 8.33
C ALA A 68 2.19 -14.13 6.99
N TYR A 69 1.83 -12.90 6.56
CA TYR A 69 2.18 -12.42 5.22
C TYR A 69 3.69 -12.35 4.97
N LEU A 70 4.45 -11.72 5.87
CA LEU A 70 5.89 -11.55 5.69
C LEU A 70 6.66 -12.89 5.76
N PRO A 71 6.38 -13.80 6.72
CA PRO A 71 6.96 -15.15 6.70
C PRO A 71 6.60 -15.95 5.45
N ASP A 72 5.37 -15.87 4.97
CA ASP A 72 4.95 -16.54 3.73
C ASP A 72 5.71 -16.03 2.51
N MET A 73 5.93 -14.71 2.42
CA MET A 73 6.76 -14.14 1.35
C MET A 73 8.21 -14.63 1.41
N LYS A 74 8.79 -14.76 2.61
CA LYS A 74 10.16 -15.33 2.77
C LYS A 74 10.21 -16.80 2.34
N LEU A 75 9.17 -17.58 2.65
CA LEU A 75 9.05 -18.97 2.21
C LEU A 75 8.99 -19.05 0.68
N LEU A 76 8.14 -18.23 0.04
CA LEU A 76 8.04 -18.16 -1.42
C LEU A 76 9.36 -17.73 -2.07
N ALA A 77 10.02 -16.70 -1.54
CA ALA A 77 11.33 -16.26 -2.04
C ALA A 77 12.40 -17.35 -1.94
N THR A 78 12.31 -18.23 -0.92
CA THR A 78 13.20 -19.38 -0.79
C THR A 78 12.86 -20.48 -1.80
N ALA A 79 11.58 -20.78 -1.99
CA ALA A 79 11.11 -21.80 -2.93
C ALA A 79 11.43 -21.46 -4.39
N TYR A 80 11.25 -20.20 -4.78
CA TYR A 80 11.47 -19.69 -6.14
C TYR A 80 12.83 -19.01 -6.32
N LYS A 81 13.79 -19.27 -5.42
CA LYS A 81 15.09 -18.60 -5.39
C LYS A 81 15.85 -18.67 -6.70
N GLU A 82 15.84 -19.82 -7.37
CA GLU A 82 16.58 -20.00 -8.62
C GLU A 82 15.94 -19.23 -9.78
N GLU A 83 14.60 -19.17 -9.86
CA GLU A 83 13.90 -18.35 -10.87
C GLU A 83 14.15 -16.85 -10.67
N ILE A 84 14.20 -16.39 -9.41
CA ILE A 84 14.55 -15.01 -9.07
C ILE A 84 15.98 -14.70 -9.54
N LYS A 85 16.93 -15.62 -9.33
CA LYS A 85 18.34 -15.45 -9.76
C LYS A 85 18.50 -15.43 -11.27
N THR A 86 17.73 -16.24 -12.01
CA THR A 86 17.78 -16.22 -13.47
C THR A 86 17.14 -14.96 -14.06
N GLY A 87 16.46 -14.15 -13.23
CA GLY A 87 15.74 -12.97 -13.68
C GLY A 87 14.46 -13.31 -14.43
N SER A 88 13.93 -14.52 -14.25
CA SER A 88 12.67 -14.93 -14.86
C SER A 88 11.54 -13.99 -14.42
N GLY A 89 10.85 -13.37 -15.38
CA GLY A 89 9.78 -12.40 -15.09
C GLY A 89 10.25 -11.05 -14.54
N ARG A 90 11.55 -10.75 -14.56
CA ARG A 90 12.07 -9.44 -14.11
C ARG A 90 11.57 -8.32 -15.03
N SER A 91 11.29 -7.14 -14.45
CA SER A 91 11.02 -5.92 -15.21
C SER A 91 12.16 -5.58 -16.19
N ASN A 92 11.82 -4.89 -17.28
CA ASN A 92 12.78 -4.36 -18.25
C ASN A 92 13.73 -3.31 -17.65
N GLY A 93 13.48 -2.87 -16.41
CA GLY A 93 14.37 -1.95 -15.67
C GLY A 93 13.91 -0.52 -15.63
N ASN A 94 12.74 -0.25 -16.21
CA ASN A 94 12.09 1.04 -16.16
C ASN A 94 11.10 1.06 -14.99
N PHE A 95 11.28 1.99 -14.06
CA PHE A 95 10.43 2.14 -12.88
C PHE A 95 10.02 3.60 -12.74
N LEU A 96 8.80 3.82 -12.26
CA LEU A 96 8.19 5.13 -12.09
C LEU A 96 7.50 5.19 -10.73
N SER A 97 7.76 6.26 -9.98
CA SER A 97 7.02 6.63 -8.78
C SER A 97 6.69 8.12 -8.85
N ALA A 98 5.41 8.47 -8.70
CA ALA A 98 4.99 9.86 -8.53
C ALA A 98 5.26 10.39 -7.11
N GLY A 99 5.66 9.51 -6.19
CA GLY A 99 5.71 9.79 -4.77
C GLY A 99 4.32 9.90 -4.14
N GLY A 100 4.26 10.16 -2.83
CA GLY A 100 2.98 10.35 -2.15
C GLY A 100 3.08 10.41 -0.63
N TYR A 101 1.92 10.72 -0.02
CA TYR A 101 1.74 10.88 1.43
C TYR A 101 2.69 11.92 2.04
N ALA A 102 2.39 13.20 1.81
CA ALA A 102 3.12 14.31 2.40
C ALA A 102 2.98 14.34 3.93
N PHE A 103 4.12 14.37 4.63
CA PHE A 103 4.18 14.56 6.08
C PHE A 103 4.14 16.04 6.47
N ASP A 104 4.78 16.86 5.65
CA ASP A 104 4.81 18.31 5.72
C ASP A 104 4.86 18.87 4.29
N GLN A 105 5.18 20.16 4.13
CA GLN A 105 5.20 20.80 2.80
C GLN A 105 6.35 20.32 1.91
N GLU A 106 7.38 19.68 2.47
CA GLU A 106 8.65 19.38 1.78
C GLU A 106 8.94 17.87 1.71
N ASN A 107 8.41 17.08 2.65
CA ASN A 107 8.74 15.66 2.80
C ASN A 107 7.55 14.75 2.46
N LEU A 108 7.80 13.77 1.58
CA LEU A 108 6.88 12.70 1.23
C LEU A 108 7.28 11.40 1.94
N LEU A 109 6.30 10.56 2.33
CA LEU A 109 6.58 9.22 2.81
C LEU A 109 7.08 8.30 1.70
N PHE A 110 6.52 8.45 0.50
CA PHE A 110 6.97 7.72 -0.68
C PHE A 110 7.69 8.68 -1.62
N GLU A 111 8.93 8.33 -1.94
CA GLU A 111 9.79 9.08 -2.84
C GLU A 111 9.26 9.08 -4.28
N SER A 112 9.51 10.18 -4.99
CA SER A 112 9.22 10.31 -6.41
C SER A 112 10.48 10.07 -7.24
N GLY A 113 10.31 9.60 -8.48
CA GLY A 113 11.43 9.44 -9.40
C GLY A 113 11.16 8.46 -10.55
N VAL A 114 12.09 8.46 -11.50
CA VAL A 114 12.07 7.59 -12.67
C VAL A 114 13.43 6.94 -12.83
N ILE A 115 13.43 5.62 -12.99
CA ILE A 115 14.62 4.82 -13.27
C ILE A 115 14.46 4.23 -14.66
N TYR A 116 15.54 4.22 -15.44
CA TYR A 116 15.58 3.62 -16.77
C TYR A 116 16.68 2.55 -16.82
N ASP A 117 16.43 1.48 -17.56
CA ASP A 117 17.42 0.46 -17.91
C ASP A 117 18.19 -0.13 -16.71
N HIS A 118 17.55 -0.23 -15.54
CA HIS A 118 18.17 -0.66 -14.27
C HIS A 118 19.30 0.25 -13.76
N ASP A 119 19.36 1.51 -14.21
CA ASP A 119 20.31 2.51 -13.70
C ASP A 119 19.83 3.07 -12.34
N PHE A 120 20.15 2.35 -11.27
CA PHE A 120 19.81 2.74 -9.90
C PHE A 120 20.67 3.88 -9.35
N GLU A 121 21.74 4.26 -10.04
CA GLU A 121 22.61 5.38 -9.62
C GLU A 121 22.03 6.72 -10.11
N ASN A 122 21.38 6.73 -11.27
CA ASN A 122 20.81 7.93 -11.88
C ASN A 122 19.28 7.96 -11.81
N VAL A 123 18.75 8.16 -10.61
CA VAL A 123 17.31 8.39 -10.42
C VAL A 123 16.94 9.77 -10.97
N LYS A 124 16.12 9.81 -12.02
CA LYS A 124 15.64 11.06 -12.62
C LYS A 124 14.43 11.59 -11.86
N GLU A 125 14.28 12.90 -11.83
CA GLU A 125 13.11 13.55 -11.26
C GLU A 125 11.84 13.19 -12.05
N PHE A 126 10.74 12.95 -11.32
CA PHE A 126 9.44 12.70 -11.91
C PHE A 126 8.85 14.01 -12.46
N GLY A 127 8.60 14.06 -13.77
CA GLY A 127 7.96 15.20 -14.43
C GLY A 127 6.58 14.85 -14.96
N GLU A 128 5.52 15.28 -14.27
CA GLU A 128 4.12 15.00 -14.65
C GLU A 128 3.80 15.41 -16.10
N HIS A 129 4.32 16.56 -16.55
CA HIS A 129 4.15 17.08 -17.91
C HIS A 129 4.76 16.19 -19.02
N LYS A 130 5.56 15.18 -18.66
CA LYS A 130 6.17 14.24 -19.60
C LYS A 130 5.34 12.97 -19.80
N ILE A 131 4.27 12.79 -19.02
CA ILE A 131 3.39 11.62 -19.13
C ILE A 131 2.48 11.79 -20.35
N THR A 132 2.52 10.82 -21.25
CA THR A 132 1.73 10.77 -22.49
C THR A 132 1.10 9.39 -22.66
N GLU A 133 -0.09 9.32 -23.25
CA GLU A 133 -0.77 8.08 -23.60
C GLU A 133 -0.99 8.05 -25.11
N GLU A 134 -0.68 6.92 -25.77
CA GLU A 134 -1.01 6.69 -27.19
C GLU A 134 -2.35 5.94 -27.29
N VAL A 135 -3.12 6.23 -28.35
CA VAL A 135 -4.44 5.62 -28.62
C VAL A 135 -4.35 4.62 -29.76
#